data_AF-A0AA37W718-F1
#
_entry.id   AF-A0AA37W718-F1
#
_cell.length_a   1.000
_cell.length_b   1.000
_cell.length_c   1.000
_cell.angle_alpha   90.00
_cell.angle_beta   90.00
_cell.angle_gamma   90.00
#
_symmetry.space_group_name_H-M   'P 1'
#
loop_
_entity.id
_entity.type
_entity.pdbx_description
1 polymer ?
#
loop_
_entity_poly.entity_id
_entity_poly.type
_entity_poly.pdbx_seq_one_letter_code
_entity_poly.pdbx_strand_id
1 'polypeptide(L)'
;MKNAVSAFAHTIPSSVKTLALTSAVSLATMGASATTLTNTIGQQNTLVVMVNFQDAPSNMPFNEADVANAVFNQASDFFYENSYQQTWLAGDVTGWHTIAMSSSSCDTYQIQALGKQAAADSGVDISAYDRFVFIMPQNSACGFSGLGDIGTYPSNSWINGSIDYKLIAHEMGHNFGLTHAGSLNCGELALGADCAVSLKTHMLDIMGNLDAGHFNAHAKERLGWLHNGNMTTVEESGSYSMDDVESTYGVKALKVRRGTDAAGQPTYYYLEARKAQGHDAFLATQGNAKEGISFSVTHDSYANEAFQLDMTPNSTSWGDFDDAALTAGNSFTDTDTGVSFITDYVDAFGAGVTITFDGAAAAPAPVCTPSAPGIAVISGSVTAAAGDTANYQVAVTNNSSDACADSTISLQAAVPAGWNAAWANNSVTVAAGTTKTVTLSIASASSANAGDYVIGLIADSAEGQSNSAAYYTVEATAAANSAPVAVNDAVTITSKQAVTIAVLANDYDAEGDALTVIEVSGAAKGSVSINNDGTVTYVPGKRFKDVDSFSYTITDGDKVAIATVSITLQADTTTSGDTTTTTNGGKGGKNR
;
A
#
# COMPACT_ATOMS: atom_id res chain seq x y z
N MET A 1 -51.20 -21.97 -24.34
CA MET A 1 -51.84 -21.22 -25.44
C MET A 1 -51.11 -19.89 -25.54
N LYS A 2 -50.11 -19.78 -26.42
CA LYS A 2 -50.14 -19.09 -27.74
C LYS A 2 -50.41 -17.56 -27.69
N ASN A 3 -49.35 -16.84 -28.09
CA ASN A 3 -49.25 -15.64 -28.94
C ASN A 3 -49.92 -14.32 -28.53
N ALA A 4 -49.11 -13.24 -28.51
CA ALA A 4 -49.10 -12.27 -29.63
C ALA A 4 -47.82 -11.41 -29.62
N VAL A 5 -47.07 -11.52 -30.71
CA VAL A 5 -45.98 -10.63 -31.16
C VAL A 5 -46.63 -9.44 -31.87
N SER A 6 -46.08 -8.22 -31.69
CA SER A 6 -46.31 -7.10 -32.61
C SER A 6 -44.99 -6.44 -32.95
N ALA A 7 -44.61 -6.58 -34.22
CA ALA A 7 -43.49 -5.90 -34.85
C ALA A 7 -43.78 -4.40 -35.03
N PHE A 8 -42.74 -3.56 -34.92
CA PHE A 8 -42.71 -2.25 -35.55
C PHE A 8 -41.43 -2.18 -36.39
N ALA A 9 -41.61 -2.36 -37.70
CA ALA A 9 -40.63 -1.99 -38.71
C ALA A 9 -40.60 -0.46 -38.82
N HIS A 10 -39.41 0.13 -38.69
CA HIS A 10 -39.19 1.52 -39.07
C HIS A 10 -38.25 1.54 -40.28
N THR A 11 -38.83 1.88 -41.43
CA THR A 11 -38.13 2.22 -42.67
C THR A 11 -37.25 3.46 -42.46
N ILE A 12 -35.94 3.33 -42.66
CA ILE A 12 -34.99 4.45 -42.65
C ILE A 12 -34.93 5.08 -44.06
N PRO A 13 -35.03 6.42 -44.21
CA PRO A 13 -34.94 7.08 -45.51
C PRO A 13 -33.53 7.02 -46.10
N SER A 14 -33.48 6.81 -47.40
CA SER A 14 -32.30 6.91 -48.25
C SER A 14 -31.80 8.35 -48.35
N SER A 15 -30.77 8.71 -47.56
CA SER A 15 -29.72 9.68 -47.92
C SER A 15 -28.84 10.06 -46.73
N VAL A 16 -27.91 9.19 -46.35
CA VAL A 16 -26.66 9.63 -45.72
C VAL A 16 -25.54 8.90 -46.45
N LYS A 17 -24.69 9.68 -47.13
CA LYS A 17 -23.56 9.20 -47.91
C LYS A 17 -22.66 8.34 -47.04
N THR A 18 -22.53 7.08 -47.45
CA THR A 18 -21.48 6.14 -47.07
C THR A 18 -20.13 6.82 -47.27
N LEU A 19 -19.43 7.12 -46.18
CA LEU A 19 -17.98 7.25 -46.22
C LEU A 19 -17.42 5.86 -45.90
N ALA A 20 -17.47 4.98 -46.90
CA ALA A 20 -16.72 3.75 -46.86
C ALA A 20 -15.24 4.14 -46.94
N LEU A 21 -14.51 4.01 -45.82
CA LEU A 21 -13.06 3.88 -45.91
C LEU A 21 -12.77 2.50 -46.49
N THR A 22 -12.74 2.42 -47.82
CA THR A 22 -12.10 1.33 -48.53
C THR A 22 -10.59 1.51 -48.41
N SER A 23 -10.00 0.87 -47.43
CA SER A 23 -8.61 0.48 -47.48
C SER A 23 -8.54 -0.96 -46.96
N ALA A 24 -8.44 -1.90 -47.89
CA ALA A 24 -7.94 -3.24 -47.60
C ALA A 24 -6.51 -3.06 -47.06
N VAL A 25 -6.37 -3.15 -45.74
CA VAL A 25 -5.07 -3.20 -45.08
C VAL A 25 -4.71 -4.68 -45.02
N SER A 26 -3.62 -5.02 -45.71
CA SER A 26 -3.00 -6.34 -45.63
C SER A 26 -2.71 -6.68 -44.17
N LEU A 27 -3.09 -7.88 -43.72
CA LEU A 27 -2.69 -8.45 -42.43
C LEU A 27 -1.17 -8.67 -42.42
N ALA A 28 -0.48 -7.67 -41.96
CA ALA A 28 0.74 -7.81 -41.20
C ALA A 28 0.62 -6.75 -40.11
N THR A 29 1.20 -7.00 -38.95
CA THR A 29 1.26 -6.14 -37.75
C THR A 29 0.16 -6.44 -36.71
N MET A 30 0.54 -7.23 -35.69
CA MET A 30 -0.11 -7.35 -34.36
C MET A 30 0.98 -7.32 -33.29
N GLY A 31 0.78 -6.66 -32.14
CA GLY A 31 1.88 -6.28 -31.25
C GLY A 31 1.66 -5.59 -29.91
N ALA A 32 2.82 -5.52 -29.23
CA ALA A 32 3.21 -5.19 -27.85
C ALA A 32 2.73 -6.09 -26.67
N SER A 33 3.71 -6.49 -25.84
CA SER A 33 3.50 -7.03 -24.48
C SER A 33 3.15 -5.89 -23.54
N ALA A 34 2.09 -6.04 -22.75
CA ALA A 34 1.58 -4.95 -21.95
C ALA A 34 2.41 -4.72 -20.68
N THR A 35 2.67 -3.44 -20.36
CA THR A 35 3.34 -3.05 -19.11
C THR A 35 2.43 -3.30 -17.92
N THR A 36 2.97 -3.88 -16.86
CA THR A 36 2.29 -4.00 -15.57
C THR A 36 1.91 -2.61 -15.04
N LEU A 37 0.67 -2.49 -14.60
CA LEU A 37 0.07 -1.31 -14.01
C LEU A 37 0.45 -1.22 -12.53
N THR A 38 0.55 0.00 -12.03
CA THR A 38 0.86 0.28 -10.61
C THR A 38 -0.41 0.55 -9.82
N ASN A 39 -0.36 0.43 -8.49
CA ASN A 39 -1.48 0.71 -7.57
C ASN A 39 -2.72 -0.19 -7.78
N THR A 40 -2.48 -1.45 -8.12
CA THR A 40 -3.52 -2.46 -8.42
C THR A 40 -3.61 -3.56 -7.37
N ILE A 41 -2.68 -3.60 -6.42
CA ILE A 41 -2.54 -4.63 -5.36
C ILE A 41 -2.70 -3.97 -3.98
N GLY A 42 -3.24 -4.73 -3.03
CA GLY A 42 -3.53 -4.32 -1.66
C GLY A 42 -4.92 -3.68 -1.52
N GLN A 43 -5.16 -3.16 -0.31
CA GLN A 43 -6.37 -2.40 -0.01
C GLN A 43 -6.48 -1.16 -0.92
N GLN A 44 -7.65 -0.98 -1.52
CA GLN A 44 -7.96 0.17 -2.36
C GLN A 44 -8.91 1.11 -1.62
N ASN A 45 -8.36 2.20 -1.07
CA ASN A 45 -9.11 3.18 -0.30
C ASN A 45 -10.08 3.93 -1.22
N THR A 46 -11.37 3.63 -1.09
CA THR A 46 -12.42 4.07 -2.00
C THR A 46 -13.50 4.85 -1.24
N LEU A 47 -13.79 6.07 -1.68
CA LEU A 47 -14.92 6.86 -1.18
C LEU A 47 -16.09 6.77 -2.15
N VAL A 48 -17.25 6.35 -1.65
CA VAL A 48 -18.50 6.38 -2.43
C VAL A 48 -19.25 7.65 -2.07
N VAL A 49 -19.51 8.51 -3.06
CA VAL A 49 -20.23 9.78 -2.88
C VAL A 49 -21.59 9.69 -3.55
N MET A 50 -22.66 9.67 -2.76
CA MET A 50 -24.03 9.64 -3.27
C MET A 50 -24.50 11.06 -3.58
N VAL A 51 -24.81 11.37 -4.84
CA VAL A 51 -25.14 12.73 -5.30
C VAL A 51 -26.49 12.81 -5.97
N ASN A 52 -27.29 13.82 -5.59
CA ASN A 52 -28.49 14.19 -6.32
C ASN A 52 -28.48 15.67 -6.73
N PHE A 53 -29.45 16.08 -7.54
CA PHE A 53 -29.39 17.35 -8.27
C PHE A 53 -30.30 18.41 -7.63
N GLN A 54 -29.93 19.69 -7.76
CA GLN A 54 -30.60 20.81 -7.08
C GLN A 54 -32.09 20.97 -7.41
N ASP A 55 -32.48 20.56 -8.61
CA ASP A 55 -33.85 20.59 -9.14
C ASP A 55 -34.64 19.31 -8.83
N ALA A 56 -33.98 18.28 -8.28
CA ALA A 56 -34.57 17.02 -7.84
C ALA A 56 -34.00 16.53 -6.48
N PRO A 57 -34.02 17.35 -5.42
CA PRO A 57 -33.33 17.05 -4.16
C PRO A 57 -33.94 15.88 -3.38
N SER A 58 -35.15 15.44 -3.71
CA SER A 58 -35.79 14.27 -3.09
C SER A 58 -35.55 12.97 -3.88
N ASN A 59 -34.86 13.02 -5.02
CA ASN A 59 -34.58 11.83 -5.81
C ASN A 59 -33.36 11.11 -5.21
N MET A 60 -33.64 10.11 -4.39
CA MET A 60 -32.65 9.37 -3.58
C MET A 60 -33.03 7.88 -3.59
N PRO A 61 -32.85 7.18 -4.73
CA PRO A 61 -33.43 5.84 -4.93
C PRO A 61 -32.76 4.71 -4.14
N PHE A 62 -31.56 4.96 -3.60
CA PHE A 62 -30.76 3.97 -2.90
C PHE A 62 -30.49 4.42 -1.46
N ASN A 63 -30.41 3.47 -0.54
CA ASN A 63 -29.93 3.74 0.81
C ASN A 63 -28.43 3.40 0.92
N GLU A 64 -27.76 3.99 1.91
CA GLU A 64 -26.31 3.88 2.10
C GLU A 64 -25.86 2.44 2.37
N ALA A 65 -26.67 1.64 3.08
CA ALA A 65 -26.30 0.26 3.43
C ALA A 65 -26.27 -0.66 2.19
N ASP A 66 -27.25 -0.51 1.29
CA ASP A 66 -27.28 -1.27 0.03
C ASP A 66 -26.12 -0.86 -0.89
N VAL A 67 -25.80 0.44 -0.93
CA VAL A 67 -24.63 0.95 -1.66
C VAL A 67 -23.33 0.40 -1.07
N ALA A 68 -23.18 0.44 0.25
CA ALA A 68 -22.01 -0.11 0.93
C ALA A 68 -21.86 -1.61 0.64
N ASN A 69 -22.97 -2.36 0.66
CA ASN A 69 -22.97 -3.77 0.31
C ASN A 69 -22.56 -4.02 -1.14
N ALA A 70 -23.06 -3.22 -2.09
CA ALA A 70 -22.70 -3.36 -3.50
C ALA A 70 -21.20 -3.10 -3.75
N VAL A 71 -20.62 -2.07 -3.13
CA VAL A 71 -19.23 -1.66 -3.37
C VAL A 71 -18.23 -2.45 -2.52
N PHE A 72 -18.43 -2.48 -1.20
CA PHE A 72 -17.43 -3.00 -0.25
C PHE A 72 -17.60 -4.47 0.10
N ASN A 73 -18.74 -5.09 -0.26
CA ASN A 73 -18.89 -6.54 -0.20
C ASN A 73 -18.87 -7.13 -1.61
N GLN A 74 -19.90 -6.92 -2.43
CA GLN A 74 -20.06 -7.67 -3.68
C GLN A 74 -18.98 -7.35 -4.73
N ALA A 75 -18.72 -6.07 -5.01
CA ALA A 75 -17.65 -5.69 -5.94
C ALA A 75 -16.26 -5.96 -5.33
N SER A 76 -16.08 -5.75 -4.02
CA SER A 76 -14.84 -6.08 -3.32
C SER A 76 -14.50 -7.58 -3.39
N ASP A 77 -15.49 -8.45 -3.15
CA ASP A 77 -15.38 -9.91 -3.26
C ASP A 77 -15.02 -10.32 -4.70
N PHE A 78 -15.61 -9.65 -5.70
CA PHE A 78 -15.25 -9.86 -7.11
C PHE A 78 -13.77 -9.57 -7.36
N PHE A 79 -13.25 -8.43 -6.88
CA PHE A 79 -11.83 -8.11 -6.98
C PHE A 79 -10.95 -9.08 -6.18
N TYR A 80 -11.41 -9.50 -5.00
CA TYR A 80 -10.69 -10.42 -4.14
C TYR A 80 -10.56 -11.82 -4.77
N GLU A 81 -11.63 -12.34 -5.38
CA GLU A 81 -11.61 -13.60 -6.14
C GLU A 81 -10.70 -13.47 -7.38
N ASN A 82 -10.94 -12.43 -8.21
CA ASN A 82 -10.22 -12.25 -9.48
C ASN A 82 -8.72 -12.00 -9.34
N SER A 83 -8.32 -11.36 -8.24
CA SER A 83 -6.93 -11.02 -7.95
C SER A 83 -6.20 -12.12 -7.17
N TYR A 84 -6.85 -13.24 -6.86
CA TYR A 84 -6.28 -14.27 -5.98
C TYR A 84 -5.90 -13.69 -4.61
N GLN A 85 -6.82 -12.92 -4.03
CA GLN A 85 -6.73 -12.31 -2.70
C GLN A 85 -5.70 -11.18 -2.60
N GLN A 86 -5.23 -10.66 -3.73
CA GLN A 86 -4.24 -9.59 -3.76
C GLN A 86 -4.86 -8.21 -3.61
N THR A 87 -6.14 -8.03 -3.96
CA THR A 87 -6.79 -6.72 -4.07
C THR A 87 -8.21 -6.75 -3.51
N TRP A 88 -8.56 -5.75 -2.71
CA TRP A 88 -9.91 -5.56 -2.17
C TRP A 88 -10.23 -4.07 -2.03
N LEU A 89 -11.52 -3.74 -2.03
CA LEU A 89 -12.01 -2.37 -1.83
C LEU A 89 -12.37 -2.16 -0.36
N ALA A 90 -11.99 -1.01 0.19
CA ALA A 90 -12.39 -0.59 1.53
C ALA A 90 -12.54 0.94 1.60
N GLY A 91 -13.47 1.41 2.43
CA GLY A 91 -13.68 2.83 2.66
C GLY A 91 -15.11 3.13 3.10
N ASP A 92 -15.54 4.37 2.82
CA ASP A 92 -16.79 4.91 3.34
C ASP A 92 -17.80 5.19 2.21
N VAL A 93 -19.10 5.15 2.58
CA VAL A 93 -20.18 5.70 1.77
C VAL A 93 -20.66 6.98 2.43
N THR A 94 -20.66 8.09 1.69
CA THR A 94 -21.29 9.31 2.13
C THR A 94 -22.78 9.28 1.79
N GLY A 95 -23.60 9.85 2.67
CA GLY A 95 -25.02 10.02 2.40
C GLY A 95 -25.31 10.93 1.21
N TRP A 96 -26.59 11.13 0.91
CA TRP A 96 -27.00 11.92 -0.24
C TRP A 96 -26.60 13.40 -0.11
N HIS A 97 -25.82 13.87 -1.09
CA HIS A 97 -25.47 15.28 -1.26
C HIS A 97 -26.21 15.91 -2.43
N THR A 98 -26.96 16.98 -2.17
CA THR A 98 -27.56 17.79 -3.23
C THR A 98 -26.53 18.76 -3.81
N ILE A 99 -26.05 18.46 -5.00
CA ILE A 99 -25.07 19.29 -5.71
C ILE A 99 -25.75 20.42 -6.48
N ALA A 100 -25.05 21.55 -6.60
CA ALA A 100 -25.51 22.75 -7.31
C ALA A 100 -25.45 22.59 -8.84
N MET A 101 -26.13 21.56 -9.35
CA MET A 101 -26.19 21.18 -10.76
C MET A 101 -27.60 20.69 -11.11
N SER A 102 -28.06 20.98 -12.33
CA SER A 102 -29.36 20.55 -12.85
C SER A 102 -29.33 19.07 -13.27
N SER A 103 -30.40 18.34 -12.98
CA SER A 103 -30.65 16.96 -13.45
C SER A 103 -30.80 16.86 -14.97
N SER A 104 -30.94 17.99 -15.66
CA SER A 104 -30.94 18.07 -17.13
C SER A 104 -29.53 18.18 -17.75
N SER A 105 -28.47 18.08 -16.96
CA SER A 105 -27.07 18.15 -17.41
C SER A 105 -26.31 16.88 -17.03
N CYS A 106 -25.23 16.59 -17.73
CA CYS A 106 -24.31 15.49 -17.42
C CYS A 106 -22.85 15.91 -17.66
N ASP A 107 -22.35 16.82 -16.84
CA ASP A 107 -20.94 17.18 -16.78
C ASP A 107 -20.28 16.41 -15.62
N THR A 108 -19.54 15.36 -15.97
CA THR A 108 -18.89 14.47 -15.00
C THR A 108 -17.80 15.18 -14.18
N TYR A 109 -17.13 16.18 -14.77
CA TYR A 109 -16.16 17.01 -14.05
C TYR A 109 -16.82 17.89 -13.00
N GLN A 110 -18.00 18.44 -13.29
CA GLN A 110 -18.78 19.18 -12.29
C GLN A 110 -19.36 18.26 -11.22
N ILE A 111 -19.89 17.09 -11.61
CA ILE A 111 -20.41 16.10 -10.65
C ILE A 111 -19.33 15.70 -9.65
N GLN A 112 -18.11 15.37 -10.12
CA GLN A 112 -17.03 15.00 -9.20
C GLN A 112 -16.59 16.18 -8.31
N ALA A 113 -16.48 17.38 -8.86
CA ALA A 113 -15.97 18.53 -8.11
C ALA A 113 -16.96 18.94 -7.01
N LEU A 114 -18.24 19.02 -7.35
CA LEU A 114 -19.30 19.35 -6.42
C LEU A 114 -19.55 18.21 -5.41
N GLY A 115 -19.47 16.96 -5.85
CA GLY A 115 -19.61 15.79 -4.98
C GLY A 115 -18.50 15.72 -3.93
N LYS A 116 -17.23 15.84 -4.34
CA LYS A 116 -16.09 15.85 -3.40
C LYS A 116 -16.16 17.03 -2.45
N GLN A 117 -16.54 18.22 -2.93
CA GLN A 117 -16.72 19.39 -2.07
C GLN A 117 -17.82 19.14 -1.03
N ALA A 118 -18.97 18.60 -1.43
CA ALA A 118 -20.07 18.33 -0.51
C ALA A 118 -19.72 17.26 0.53
N ALA A 119 -18.97 16.23 0.14
CA ALA A 119 -18.44 15.24 1.07
C ALA A 119 -17.44 15.87 2.06
N ALA A 120 -16.52 16.72 1.59
CA ALA A 120 -15.58 17.45 2.44
C ALA A 120 -16.31 18.39 3.43
N ASP A 121 -17.32 19.11 2.97
CA ASP A 121 -18.15 20.00 3.80
C ASP A 121 -18.92 19.24 4.88
N SER A 122 -19.18 17.94 4.68
CA SER A 122 -19.78 17.04 5.68
C SER A 122 -18.77 16.47 6.68
N GLY A 123 -17.48 16.82 6.57
CA GLY A 123 -16.41 16.43 7.48
C GLY A 123 -15.58 15.23 7.03
N VAL A 124 -15.77 14.74 5.80
CA VAL A 124 -14.97 13.63 5.25
C VAL A 124 -13.58 14.13 4.84
N ASP A 125 -12.53 13.45 5.31
CA ASP A 125 -11.17 13.69 4.83
C ASP A 125 -10.97 13.01 3.46
N ILE A 126 -11.21 13.79 2.40
CA ILE A 126 -11.06 13.34 1.01
C ILE A 126 -9.64 12.87 0.68
N SER A 127 -8.62 13.35 1.41
CA SER A 127 -7.22 12.97 1.16
C SER A 127 -6.85 11.56 1.61
N ALA A 128 -7.72 10.91 2.39
CA ALA A 128 -7.57 9.52 2.81
C ALA A 128 -7.93 8.50 1.72
N TYR A 129 -8.44 8.97 0.57
CA TYR A 129 -9.03 8.14 -0.48
C TYR A 129 -8.32 8.31 -1.82
N ASP A 130 -8.09 7.18 -2.47
CA ASP A 130 -7.40 7.10 -3.76
C ASP A 130 -8.37 6.89 -4.94
N ARG A 131 -9.60 6.45 -4.63
CA ARG A 131 -10.62 6.12 -5.62
C ARG A 131 -11.96 6.71 -5.20
N PHE A 132 -12.72 7.22 -6.17
CA PHE A 132 -13.99 7.88 -5.93
C PHE A 132 -15.08 7.28 -6.80
N VAL A 133 -16.18 6.83 -6.18
CA VAL A 133 -17.35 6.29 -6.89
C VAL A 133 -18.54 7.21 -6.65
N PHE A 134 -18.97 7.93 -7.68
CA PHE A 134 -20.13 8.80 -7.65
C PHE A 134 -21.38 8.02 -8.04
N ILE A 135 -22.27 7.78 -7.09
CA ILE A 135 -23.56 7.12 -7.37
C ILE A 135 -24.64 8.18 -7.43
N MET A 136 -25.40 8.19 -8.54
CA MET A 136 -26.47 9.17 -8.77
C MET A 136 -27.77 8.49 -9.20
N PRO A 137 -28.93 9.14 -9.01
CA PRO A 137 -30.19 8.66 -9.55
C PRO A 137 -30.12 8.60 -11.08
N GLN A 138 -31.00 7.82 -11.70
CA GLN A 138 -31.09 7.76 -13.16
C GLN A 138 -31.27 9.17 -13.74
N ASN A 139 -30.27 9.60 -14.51
CA ASN A 139 -30.25 10.86 -15.22
C ASN A 139 -30.18 10.55 -16.72
N SER A 140 -31.24 10.90 -17.45
CA SER A 140 -31.34 10.67 -18.90
C SER A 140 -30.46 11.59 -19.74
N ALA A 141 -29.94 12.69 -19.17
CA ALA A 141 -28.93 13.52 -19.83
C ALA A 141 -27.55 12.83 -19.85
N CYS A 142 -27.32 11.87 -18.96
CA CYS A 142 -26.14 11.02 -18.99
C CYS A 142 -26.36 9.86 -19.95
N GLY A 143 -25.63 9.86 -21.07
CA GLY A 143 -25.69 8.81 -22.10
C GLY A 143 -25.00 7.49 -21.73
N PHE A 144 -24.75 7.25 -20.45
CA PHE A 144 -24.04 6.09 -19.93
C PHE A 144 -24.72 5.54 -18.67
N SER A 145 -24.59 4.23 -18.44
CA SER A 145 -24.93 3.58 -17.17
C SER A 145 -23.77 3.66 -16.18
N GLY A 146 -22.55 3.55 -16.67
CA GLY A 146 -21.30 3.72 -15.93
C GLY A 146 -20.26 4.45 -16.77
N LEU A 147 -19.35 5.15 -16.10
CA LEU A 147 -18.16 5.74 -16.71
C LEU A 147 -17.03 5.73 -15.68
N GLY A 148 -15.81 5.38 -16.08
CA GLY A 148 -14.63 5.43 -15.22
C GLY A 148 -13.45 6.13 -15.91
N ASP A 149 -12.66 6.86 -15.13
CA ASP A 149 -11.34 7.28 -15.57
C ASP A 149 -10.45 6.06 -15.83
N ILE A 150 -9.59 6.15 -16.84
CA ILE A 150 -8.65 5.06 -17.19
C ILE A 150 -7.27 5.39 -16.64
N GLY A 151 -6.84 4.66 -15.61
CA GLY A 151 -5.46 4.67 -15.09
C GLY A 151 -5.02 5.98 -14.42
N THR A 152 -5.95 6.88 -14.09
CA THR A 152 -5.65 8.06 -13.26
C THR A 152 -5.50 7.65 -11.79
N TYR A 153 -4.73 8.41 -11.03
CA TYR A 153 -4.58 8.21 -9.59
C TYR A 153 -4.42 9.58 -8.91
N PRO A 154 -5.38 10.03 -8.09
CA PRO A 154 -6.64 9.38 -7.74
C PRO A 154 -7.60 9.18 -8.93
N SER A 155 -8.45 8.15 -8.86
CA SER A 155 -9.38 7.79 -9.94
C SER A 155 -10.84 8.09 -9.62
N ASN A 156 -11.68 8.25 -10.65
CA ASN A 156 -13.11 8.53 -10.50
C ASN A 156 -13.96 7.60 -11.35
N SER A 157 -15.12 7.22 -10.83
CA SER A 157 -16.16 6.48 -11.54
C SER A 157 -17.54 7.08 -11.26
N TRP A 158 -18.43 7.08 -12.24
CA TRP A 158 -19.80 7.59 -12.15
C TRP A 158 -20.78 6.48 -12.50
N ILE A 159 -21.69 6.18 -11.58
CA ILE A 159 -22.72 5.15 -11.71
C ILE A 159 -24.09 5.81 -11.79
N ASN A 160 -24.76 5.67 -12.93
CA ASN A 160 -26.01 6.33 -13.27
C ASN A 160 -27.22 5.39 -13.05
N GLY A 161 -27.97 5.61 -11.97
CA GLY A 161 -29.25 4.94 -11.75
C GLY A 161 -29.17 3.45 -11.41
N SER A 162 -27.99 2.96 -10.99
CA SER A 162 -27.76 1.55 -10.65
C SER A 162 -26.87 1.41 -9.41
N ILE A 163 -26.98 0.26 -8.75
CA ILE A 163 -26.04 -0.23 -7.72
C ILE A 163 -25.64 -1.69 -8.01
N ASP A 164 -25.74 -2.12 -9.28
CA ASP A 164 -25.27 -3.43 -9.69
C ASP A 164 -23.75 -3.52 -9.51
N TYR A 165 -23.30 -4.48 -8.69
CA TYR A 165 -21.90 -4.65 -8.37
C TYR A 165 -21.04 -4.97 -9.60
N LYS A 166 -21.61 -5.60 -10.65
CA LYS A 166 -20.85 -5.91 -11.87
C LYS A 166 -20.59 -4.65 -12.69
N LEU A 167 -21.56 -3.74 -12.76
CA LEU A 167 -21.35 -2.41 -13.34
C LEU A 167 -20.29 -1.63 -12.55
N ILE A 168 -20.37 -1.65 -11.22
CA ILE A 168 -19.36 -1.01 -10.36
C ILE A 168 -17.97 -1.62 -10.60
N ALA A 169 -17.86 -2.95 -10.63
CA ALA A 169 -16.61 -3.65 -10.87
C ALA A 169 -16.01 -3.35 -12.27
N HIS A 170 -16.86 -3.24 -13.30
CA HIS A 170 -16.45 -2.81 -14.65
C HIS A 170 -15.82 -1.41 -14.64
N GLU A 171 -16.53 -0.41 -14.08
CA GLU A 171 -16.00 0.96 -14.03
C GLU A 171 -14.76 1.07 -13.12
N MET A 172 -14.72 0.27 -12.06
CA MET A 172 -13.52 0.15 -11.24
C MET A 172 -12.35 -0.49 -12.00
N GLY A 173 -12.60 -1.43 -12.92
CA GLY A 173 -11.60 -1.96 -13.85
C GLY A 173 -10.92 -0.85 -14.66
N HIS A 174 -11.69 0.13 -15.16
CA HIS A 174 -11.12 1.34 -15.78
C HIS A 174 -10.24 2.13 -14.82
N ASN A 175 -10.71 2.34 -13.58
CA ASN A 175 -9.91 3.02 -12.56
C ASN A 175 -8.58 2.30 -12.25
N PHE A 176 -8.48 1.00 -12.47
CA PHE A 176 -7.21 0.26 -12.37
C PHE A 176 -6.33 0.37 -13.62
N GLY A 177 -6.82 0.98 -14.71
CA GLY A 177 -6.08 1.17 -15.96
C GLY A 177 -6.44 0.18 -17.08
N LEU A 178 -7.53 -0.58 -16.90
CA LEU A 178 -8.05 -1.43 -17.97
C LEU A 178 -8.88 -0.64 -18.98
N THR A 179 -8.86 -1.11 -20.21
CA THR A 179 -9.74 -0.68 -21.29
C THR A 179 -10.79 -1.77 -21.53
N HIS A 180 -11.75 -1.54 -22.44
CA HIS A 180 -12.73 -2.57 -22.75
C HIS A 180 -12.06 -3.81 -23.34
N ALA A 181 -12.63 -4.99 -23.08
CA ALA A 181 -12.24 -6.22 -23.76
C ALA A 181 -13.16 -6.46 -24.96
N GLY A 182 -12.65 -7.16 -25.97
CA GLY A 182 -13.37 -7.40 -27.21
C GLY A 182 -13.35 -8.84 -27.65
N SER A 183 -13.88 -9.07 -28.85
CA SER A 183 -13.76 -10.33 -29.55
C SER A 183 -13.30 -10.07 -30.97
N LEU A 184 -12.66 -11.07 -31.57
CA LEU A 184 -12.23 -11.03 -32.95
C LEU A 184 -13.16 -11.92 -33.78
N ASN A 185 -14.05 -11.30 -34.55
CA ASN A 185 -15.00 -12.04 -35.38
C ASN A 185 -14.38 -12.30 -36.75
N CYS A 186 -14.12 -13.57 -37.05
CA CYS A 186 -13.47 -14.00 -38.28
C CYS A 186 -14.40 -14.84 -39.19
N GLY A 187 -15.71 -14.79 -38.94
CA GLY A 187 -16.72 -15.54 -39.71
C GLY A 187 -16.64 -17.04 -39.47
N GLU A 188 -16.37 -17.81 -40.52
CA GLU A 188 -16.30 -19.28 -40.47
C GLU A 188 -14.93 -19.82 -40.00
N LEU A 189 -13.98 -18.94 -39.71
CA LEU A 189 -12.64 -19.28 -39.25
C LEU A 189 -12.42 -18.76 -37.82
N ALA A 190 -11.50 -19.39 -37.09
CA ALA A 190 -11.08 -18.89 -35.78
C ALA A 190 -10.14 -17.68 -35.90
N LEU A 191 -9.29 -17.68 -36.93
CA LEU A 191 -8.40 -16.58 -37.31
C LEU A 191 -8.26 -16.53 -38.84
N GLY A 192 -8.14 -15.33 -39.40
CA GLY A 192 -8.01 -15.13 -40.83
C GLY A 192 -7.90 -13.66 -41.24
N ALA A 193 -7.72 -13.41 -42.54
CA ALA A 193 -7.48 -12.07 -43.07
C ALA A 193 -8.67 -11.11 -42.98
N ASP A 194 -9.88 -11.62 -42.78
CA ASP A 194 -11.11 -10.83 -42.74
C ASP A 194 -11.64 -10.63 -41.31
N CYS A 195 -10.82 -10.91 -40.29
CA CYS A 195 -11.18 -10.71 -38.90
C CYS A 195 -11.50 -9.25 -38.58
N ALA A 196 -12.64 -9.02 -37.93
CA ALA A 196 -13.07 -7.70 -37.47
C ALA A 196 -13.05 -7.63 -35.94
N VAL A 197 -12.47 -6.54 -35.42
CA VAL A 197 -12.50 -6.22 -33.99
C VAL A 197 -13.90 -5.78 -33.59
N SER A 198 -14.42 -6.39 -32.54
CA SER A 198 -15.64 -5.97 -31.85
C SER A 198 -15.33 -5.66 -30.40
N LEU A 199 -15.52 -4.40 -29.98
CA LEU A 199 -15.31 -3.97 -28.59
C LEU A 199 -16.56 -4.23 -27.76
N LYS A 200 -16.38 -4.46 -26.46
CA LYS A 200 -17.48 -4.75 -25.51
C LYS A 200 -18.28 -6.01 -25.91
N THR A 201 -17.57 -7.04 -26.36
CA THR A 201 -18.18 -8.33 -26.73
C THR A 201 -17.45 -9.54 -26.17
N HIS A 202 -16.35 -9.35 -25.41
CA HIS A 202 -15.67 -10.46 -24.77
C HIS A 202 -16.61 -11.11 -23.74
N MET A 203 -17.02 -12.35 -23.96
CA MET A 203 -18.05 -12.98 -23.13
C MET A 203 -17.55 -13.35 -21.73
N LEU A 204 -16.25 -13.66 -21.63
CA LEU A 204 -15.62 -14.15 -20.39
C LEU A 204 -14.85 -13.06 -19.62
N ASP A 205 -14.96 -11.79 -20.03
CA ASP A 205 -14.28 -10.66 -19.38
C ASP A 205 -15.32 -9.59 -19.01
N ILE A 206 -15.34 -9.15 -17.76
CA ILE A 206 -16.26 -8.11 -17.29
C ILE A 206 -16.13 -6.79 -18.06
N MET A 207 -14.93 -6.48 -18.56
CA MET A 207 -14.64 -5.33 -19.41
C MET A 207 -15.21 -5.48 -20.83
N GLY A 208 -15.65 -6.68 -21.21
CA GLY A 208 -16.34 -6.96 -22.46
C GLY A 208 -17.83 -7.20 -22.29
N ASN A 209 -18.24 -7.87 -21.21
CA ASN A 209 -19.62 -8.23 -20.94
C ASN A 209 -19.92 -8.14 -19.44
N LEU A 210 -20.93 -7.36 -19.06
CA LEU A 210 -21.33 -7.22 -17.65
C LEU A 210 -21.84 -8.53 -17.03
N ASP A 211 -22.17 -9.56 -17.80
CA ASP A 211 -22.53 -10.86 -17.25
C ASP A 211 -21.31 -11.71 -16.85
N ALA A 212 -20.12 -11.39 -17.35
CA ALA A 212 -18.90 -12.13 -17.06
C ALA A 212 -18.51 -12.04 -15.57
N GLY A 213 -17.93 -13.13 -15.06
CA GLY A 213 -17.52 -13.24 -13.66
C GLY A 213 -16.04 -12.97 -13.39
N HIS A 214 -15.23 -12.76 -14.43
CA HIS A 214 -13.82 -12.48 -14.26
C HIS A 214 -13.28 -11.46 -15.26
N PHE A 215 -12.06 -10.98 -15.00
CA PHE A 215 -11.17 -10.41 -16.02
C PHE A 215 -10.43 -11.53 -16.76
N ASN A 216 -10.09 -11.32 -18.03
CA ASN A 216 -9.25 -12.25 -18.79
C ASN A 216 -7.79 -12.23 -18.32
N ALA A 217 -7.03 -13.24 -18.71
CA ALA A 217 -5.65 -13.42 -18.28
C ALA A 217 -4.73 -12.25 -18.68
N HIS A 218 -4.96 -11.62 -19.84
CA HIS A 218 -4.19 -10.44 -20.26
C HIS A 218 -4.44 -9.25 -19.33
N ALA A 219 -5.69 -8.96 -18.99
CA ALA A 219 -6.05 -7.92 -18.03
C ALA A 219 -5.44 -8.21 -16.65
N LYS A 220 -5.48 -9.47 -16.18
CA LYS A 220 -4.88 -9.86 -14.89
C LYS A 220 -3.36 -9.78 -14.88
N GLU A 221 -2.67 -10.10 -15.98
CA GLU A 221 -1.24 -9.86 -16.13
C GLU A 221 -0.93 -8.36 -16.06
N ARG A 222 -1.69 -7.53 -16.78
CA ARG A 222 -1.54 -6.06 -16.74
C ARG A 222 -1.74 -5.52 -15.35
N LEU A 223 -2.68 -6.05 -14.58
CA LEU A 223 -2.91 -5.65 -13.20
C LEU A 223 -1.85 -6.18 -12.22
N GLY A 224 -0.92 -7.03 -12.68
CA GLY A 224 0.09 -7.65 -11.84
C GLY A 224 -0.45 -8.78 -10.96
N TRP A 225 -1.69 -9.23 -11.20
CA TRP A 225 -2.30 -10.33 -10.44
C TRP A 225 -1.85 -11.71 -10.93
N LEU A 226 -1.48 -11.79 -12.22
CA LEU A 226 -0.83 -12.96 -12.80
C LEU A 226 0.65 -12.65 -13.10
N HIS A 227 1.55 -13.47 -12.55
CA HIS A 227 3.00 -13.38 -12.73
C HIS A 227 3.66 -14.75 -12.48
N ASN A 228 5.00 -14.79 -12.40
CA ASN A 228 5.77 -16.01 -12.16
C ASN A 228 5.18 -16.83 -11.00
N GLY A 229 4.76 -18.06 -11.29
CA GLY A 229 4.16 -19.01 -10.34
C GLY A 229 2.67 -19.30 -10.54
N ASN A 230 1.90 -18.37 -11.14
CA ASN A 230 0.48 -18.57 -11.45
C ASN A 230 0.14 -18.29 -12.94
N MET A 231 1.14 -17.99 -13.76
CA MET A 231 1.05 -17.93 -15.22
C MET A 231 2.36 -18.46 -15.83
N THR A 232 2.24 -19.22 -16.92
CA THR A 232 3.38 -19.79 -17.62
C THR A 232 3.53 -19.15 -18.98
N THR A 233 4.69 -18.55 -19.25
CA THR A 233 5.05 -18.11 -20.61
C THR A 233 5.56 -19.31 -21.39
N VAL A 234 4.96 -19.58 -22.55
CA VAL A 234 5.26 -20.74 -23.39
C VAL A 234 5.93 -20.28 -24.68
N GLU A 235 7.21 -20.63 -24.85
CA GLU A 235 8.01 -20.28 -26.04
C GLU A 235 8.59 -21.50 -26.75
N GLU A 236 8.32 -22.72 -26.25
CA GLU A 236 8.83 -23.98 -26.80
C GLU A 236 7.70 -25.00 -26.99
N SER A 237 7.86 -25.87 -28.00
CA SER A 237 6.91 -26.95 -28.26
C SER A 237 6.90 -27.93 -27.09
N GLY A 238 5.71 -28.38 -26.68
CA GLY A 238 5.57 -29.30 -25.55
C GLY A 238 4.13 -29.44 -25.08
N SER A 239 3.95 -30.23 -24.02
CA SER A 239 2.67 -30.37 -23.34
C SER A 239 2.68 -29.54 -22.07
N TYR A 240 1.64 -28.74 -21.89
CA TYR A 240 1.47 -27.80 -20.79
C TYR A 240 0.12 -28.04 -20.11
N SER A 241 0.02 -27.67 -18.84
CA SER A 241 -1.21 -27.73 -18.08
C SER A 241 -1.50 -26.39 -17.42
N MET A 242 -2.78 -26.07 -17.28
CA MET A 242 -3.27 -24.94 -16.50
C MET A 242 -4.41 -25.43 -15.60
N ASP A 243 -4.48 -24.89 -14.39
CA ASP A 243 -5.62 -24.99 -13.50
C ASP A 243 -6.71 -24.02 -13.95
N ASP A 244 -7.94 -24.23 -13.51
CA ASP A 244 -9.02 -23.29 -13.83
C ASP A 244 -8.80 -21.94 -13.17
N VAL A 245 -9.31 -20.89 -13.81
CA VAL A 245 -9.17 -19.51 -13.34
C VAL A 245 -9.72 -19.31 -11.93
N GLU A 246 -10.75 -20.07 -11.53
CA GLU A 246 -11.43 -20.00 -10.22
C GLU A 246 -10.68 -20.74 -9.11
N SER A 247 -9.66 -21.53 -9.45
CA SER A 247 -8.91 -22.31 -8.46
C SER A 247 -7.95 -21.41 -7.65
N THR A 248 -7.62 -21.81 -6.42
CA THR A 248 -6.76 -20.99 -5.54
C THR A 248 -5.26 -21.08 -5.85
N TYR A 249 -4.78 -22.22 -6.37
CA TYR A 249 -3.34 -22.48 -6.56
C TYR A 249 -3.05 -22.98 -7.97
N GLY A 250 -1.80 -22.90 -8.41
CA GLY A 250 -1.38 -23.40 -9.71
C GLY A 250 -1.44 -22.37 -10.83
N VAL A 251 -1.23 -22.85 -12.06
CA VAL A 251 -1.06 -22.01 -13.26
C VAL A 251 -2.43 -21.67 -13.82
N LYS A 252 -2.86 -20.41 -13.77
CA LYS A 252 -4.19 -19.95 -14.17
C LYS A 252 -4.33 -19.71 -15.66
N ALA A 253 -3.21 -19.43 -16.32
CA ALA A 253 -3.19 -19.09 -17.72
C ALA A 253 -1.85 -19.47 -18.34
N LEU A 254 -1.90 -19.79 -19.64
CA LEU A 254 -0.71 -19.88 -20.47
C LEU A 254 -0.62 -18.65 -21.36
N LYS A 255 0.54 -17.99 -21.33
CA LYS A 255 0.92 -16.90 -22.22
C LYS A 255 1.78 -17.48 -23.33
N VAL A 256 1.16 -17.89 -24.43
CA VAL A 256 1.81 -18.64 -25.50
C VAL A 256 2.32 -17.68 -26.55
N ARG A 257 3.61 -17.76 -26.89
CA ARG A 257 4.19 -16.94 -27.94
C ARG A 257 3.41 -17.14 -29.24
N ARG A 258 3.05 -16.04 -29.90
CA ARG A 258 2.40 -16.05 -31.21
C ARG A 258 3.37 -15.63 -32.30
N GLY A 259 4.19 -14.62 -32.05
CA GLY A 259 5.11 -14.09 -33.04
C GLY A 259 5.74 -12.78 -32.57
N THR A 260 6.01 -11.89 -33.53
CA THR A 260 6.58 -10.57 -33.28
C THR A 260 5.86 -9.54 -34.14
N ASP A 261 5.63 -8.36 -33.60
CA ASP A 261 4.95 -7.25 -34.27
C ASP A 261 5.87 -6.46 -35.20
N ALA A 262 5.32 -5.45 -35.88
CA ALA A 262 6.12 -4.58 -36.74
C ALA A 262 7.12 -3.70 -35.99
N ALA A 263 6.92 -3.48 -34.69
CA ALA A 263 7.83 -2.78 -33.79
C ALA A 263 8.89 -3.71 -33.17
N GLY A 264 8.90 -5.01 -33.48
CA GLY A 264 9.80 -5.99 -32.91
C GLY A 264 9.39 -6.54 -31.53
N GLN A 265 8.20 -6.22 -31.02
CA GLN A 265 7.70 -6.72 -29.73
C GLN A 265 7.01 -8.08 -29.86
N PRO A 266 7.12 -8.94 -28.85
CA PRO A 266 6.46 -10.23 -28.86
C PRO A 266 4.93 -10.10 -28.81
N THR A 267 4.24 -10.96 -29.55
CA THR A 267 2.79 -11.19 -29.43
C THR A 267 2.49 -12.52 -28.78
N TYR A 268 1.30 -12.61 -28.17
CA TYR A 268 0.90 -13.78 -27.40
C TYR A 268 -0.57 -14.16 -27.60
N TYR A 269 -0.84 -15.45 -27.46
CA TYR A 269 -2.14 -15.97 -27.05
C TYR A 269 -2.19 -16.03 -25.52
N TYR A 270 -3.37 -15.78 -24.98
CA TYR A 270 -3.72 -16.04 -23.59
C TYR A 270 -4.74 -17.16 -23.56
N LEU A 271 -4.39 -18.26 -22.93
CA LEU A 271 -5.23 -19.45 -22.80
C LEU A 271 -5.74 -19.55 -21.37
N GLU A 272 -7.04 -19.78 -21.21
CA GLU A 272 -7.70 -19.93 -19.91
C GLU A 272 -8.69 -21.10 -19.92
N ALA A 273 -8.70 -21.88 -18.84
CA ALA A 273 -9.74 -22.87 -18.53
C ALA A 273 -10.68 -22.32 -17.45
N ARG A 274 -11.99 -22.57 -17.58
CA ARG A 274 -13.03 -21.95 -16.75
C ARG A 274 -14.01 -22.97 -16.20
N LYS A 275 -14.66 -22.64 -15.09
CA LYS A 275 -15.71 -23.45 -14.46
C LYS A 275 -16.91 -22.63 -14.04
N ALA A 276 -18.05 -23.29 -13.95
CA ALA A 276 -19.27 -22.70 -13.42
C ALA A 276 -19.25 -22.59 -11.88
N GLN A 277 -18.32 -21.80 -11.34
CA GLN A 277 -18.11 -21.61 -9.91
C GLN A 277 -17.86 -20.13 -9.58
N GLY A 278 -18.21 -19.72 -8.36
CA GLY A 278 -17.95 -18.35 -7.89
C GLY A 278 -18.66 -17.32 -8.77
N HIS A 279 -17.95 -16.28 -9.18
CA HIS A 279 -18.51 -15.28 -10.09
C HIS A 279 -18.75 -15.82 -11.51
N ASP A 280 -18.11 -16.92 -11.91
CA ASP A 280 -18.33 -17.60 -13.19
C ASP A 280 -19.49 -18.62 -13.15
N ALA A 281 -20.31 -18.65 -12.09
CA ALA A 281 -21.49 -19.54 -11.98
C ALA A 281 -22.46 -19.44 -13.17
N PHE A 282 -22.50 -18.31 -13.89
CA PHE A 282 -23.30 -18.13 -15.11
C PHE A 282 -22.92 -19.12 -16.23
N LEU A 283 -21.67 -19.63 -16.22
CA LEU A 283 -21.19 -20.62 -17.19
C LEU A 283 -21.92 -21.97 -17.08
N ALA A 284 -22.69 -22.22 -16.02
CA ALA A 284 -23.49 -23.44 -15.89
C ALA A 284 -24.47 -23.63 -17.06
N THR A 285 -24.90 -22.53 -17.69
CA THR A 285 -25.85 -22.52 -18.80
C THR A 285 -25.25 -21.99 -20.11
N GLN A 286 -23.97 -21.61 -20.13
CA GLN A 286 -23.31 -21.04 -21.31
C GLN A 286 -22.45 -22.09 -22.01
N GLY A 287 -22.61 -22.18 -23.33
CA GLY A 287 -22.14 -23.23 -24.26
C GLY A 287 -21.02 -24.15 -23.78
N ASN A 288 -19.86 -24.09 -24.44
CA ASN A 288 -18.75 -25.02 -24.22
C ASN A 288 -17.59 -24.41 -23.42
N ALA A 289 -17.73 -23.19 -22.89
CA ALA A 289 -16.65 -22.46 -22.22
C ALA A 289 -16.00 -23.24 -21.05
N LYS A 290 -16.76 -24.12 -20.40
CA LYS A 290 -16.31 -25.02 -19.31
C LYS A 290 -15.78 -26.38 -19.77
N GLU A 291 -15.92 -26.68 -21.06
CA GLU A 291 -15.59 -27.97 -21.70
C GLU A 291 -14.35 -27.85 -22.60
N GLY A 292 -13.77 -26.66 -22.71
CA GLY A 292 -12.65 -26.34 -23.58
C GLY A 292 -11.74 -25.26 -22.99
N ILE A 293 -10.71 -24.93 -23.76
CA ILE A 293 -9.80 -23.81 -23.47
C ILE A 293 -10.27 -22.59 -24.25
N SER A 294 -10.43 -21.46 -23.56
CA SER A 294 -10.71 -20.18 -24.20
C SER A 294 -9.42 -19.51 -24.64
N PHE A 295 -9.46 -18.81 -25.78
CA PHE A 295 -8.31 -18.18 -26.40
C PHE A 295 -8.55 -16.69 -26.55
N SER A 296 -7.58 -15.88 -26.16
CA SER A 296 -7.55 -14.45 -26.44
C SER A 296 -6.22 -14.04 -27.06
N VAL A 297 -6.24 -13.00 -27.91
CA VAL A 297 -5.05 -12.39 -28.50
C VAL A 297 -5.03 -10.89 -28.26
N THR A 298 -3.86 -10.27 -28.28
CA THR A 298 -3.73 -8.81 -28.34
C THR A 298 -3.73 -8.33 -29.78
N HIS A 299 -4.21 -7.10 -30.00
CA HIS A 299 -4.24 -6.45 -31.32
C HIS A 299 -3.35 -5.19 -31.29
N ASP A 300 -2.60 -4.91 -32.37
CA ASP A 300 -1.63 -3.80 -32.42
C ASP A 300 -2.21 -2.43 -32.06
N SER A 301 -3.33 -2.07 -32.69
CA SER A 301 -4.03 -0.81 -32.43
C SER A 301 -4.64 -0.72 -31.02
N TYR A 302 -4.65 -1.84 -30.28
CA TYR A 302 -5.32 -2.02 -29.00
C TYR A 302 -4.46 -2.90 -28.07
N ALA A 303 -3.16 -2.62 -27.97
CA ALA A 303 -2.21 -3.45 -27.20
C ALA A 303 -2.58 -3.63 -25.71
N ASN A 304 -3.47 -2.77 -25.20
CA ASN A 304 -4.00 -2.84 -23.84
C ASN A 304 -5.24 -3.71 -23.69
N GLU A 305 -5.77 -4.24 -24.78
CA GLU A 305 -7.01 -5.01 -24.87
C GLU A 305 -6.73 -6.44 -25.32
N ALA A 306 -7.55 -7.37 -24.84
CA ALA A 306 -7.56 -8.75 -25.30
C ALA A 306 -8.85 -9.04 -26.05
N PHE A 307 -8.70 -9.79 -27.13
CA PHE A 307 -9.76 -10.15 -28.06
C PHE A 307 -9.97 -11.65 -28.03
N GLN A 308 -11.15 -12.07 -27.55
CA GLN A 308 -11.56 -13.47 -27.55
C GLN A 308 -11.66 -14.00 -28.98
N LEU A 309 -11.10 -15.18 -29.22
CA LEU A 309 -11.24 -15.93 -30.46
C LEU A 309 -12.41 -16.89 -30.38
N ASP A 310 -13.11 -17.08 -31.49
CA ASP A 310 -14.09 -18.15 -31.65
C ASP A 310 -13.39 -19.42 -32.16
N MET A 311 -13.18 -20.39 -31.28
CA MET A 311 -12.48 -21.64 -31.61
C MET A 311 -13.41 -22.74 -32.15
N THR A 312 -14.73 -22.50 -32.20
CA THR A 312 -15.69 -23.37 -32.89
C THR A 312 -16.52 -22.55 -33.89
N PRO A 313 -15.87 -21.97 -34.90
CA PRO A 313 -16.55 -21.08 -35.82
C PRO A 313 -17.63 -21.83 -36.59
N ASN A 314 -18.70 -21.12 -36.96
CA ASN A 314 -19.98 -21.60 -37.57
C ASN A 314 -21.15 -21.86 -36.61
N SER A 315 -21.13 -21.30 -35.41
CA SER A 315 -22.32 -21.16 -34.56
C SER A 315 -23.40 -20.33 -35.29
N THR A 316 -24.69 -20.60 -35.01
CA THR A 316 -25.81 -20.20 -35.88
C THR A 316 -26.11 -18.69 -35.93
N SER A 317 -25.31 -17.86 -35.25
CA SER A 317 -25.47 -16.41 -35.13
C SER A 317 -24.15 -15.69 -35.40
N TRP A 318 -24.20 -14.59 -36.15
CA TRP A 318 -23.03 -13.71 -36.31
C TRP A 318 -22.64 -13.11 -34.94
N GLY A 319 -21.42 -13.37 -34.48
CA GLY A 319 -20.94 -12.89 -33.18
C GLY A 319 -21.41 -13.72 -31.98
N ASP A 320 -21.73 -14.99 -32.19
CA ASP A 320 -22.04 -15.96 -31.13
C ASP A 320 -20.74 -16.53 -30.56
N PHE A 321 -20.36 -16.04 -29.38
CA PHE A 321 -19.18 -16.47 -28.64
C PHE A 321 -19.54 -17.43 -27.48
N ASP A 322 -20.79 -17.90 -27.41
CA ASP A 322 -21.27 -18.76 -26.32
C ASP A 322 -20.56 -20.13 -26.32
N ASP A 323 -20.04 -20.57 -27.47
CA ASP A 323 -19.27 -21.80 -27.67
C ASP A 323 -17.82 -21.56 -28.12
N ALA A 324 -17.25 -20.39 -27.85
CA ALA A 324 -15.94 -20.00 -28.38
C ALA A 324 -14.72 -20.85 -27.91
N ALA A 325 -14.86 -21.85 -27.04
CA ALA A 325 -13.74 -22.61 -26.49
C ALA A 325 -13.31 -23.82 -27.35
N LEU A 326 -12.00 -24.09 -27.40
CA LEU A 326 -11.45 -25.28 -28.06
C LEU A 326 -11.59 -26.50 -27.14
N THR A 327 -12.62 -27.32 -27.38
CA THR A 327 -12.94 -28.49 -26.56
C THR A 327 -11.92 -29.62 -26.69
N ALA A 328 -11.85 -30.47 -25.67
CA ALA A 328 -10.90 -31.58 -25.61
C ALA A 328 -10.98 -32.51 -26.84
N GLY A 329 -9.82 -32.90 -27.36
CA GLY A 329 -9.65 -33.71 -28.56
C GLY A 329 -9.64 -32.93 -29.88
N ASN A 330 -9.92 -31.63 -29.86
CA ASN A 330 -9.86 -30.76 -31.03
C ASN A 330 -8.53 -29.99 -31.10
N SER A 331 -8.20 -29.53 -32.30
CA SER A 331 -6.96 -28.82 -32.59
C SER A 331 -7.21 -27.55 -33.38
N PHE A 332 -6.35 -26.56 -33.17
CA PHE A 332 -6.30 -25.32 -33.94
C PHE A 332 -4.88 -25.04 -34.40
N THR A 333 -4.72 -24.57 -35.64
CA THR A 333 -3.44 -24.11 -36.19
C THR A 333 -3.61 -22.71 -36.75
N ASP A 334 -2.86 -21.76 -36.22
CA ASP A 334 -2.73 -20.45 -36.82
C ASP A 334 -1.75 -20.55 -38.01
N THR A 335 -2.28 -20.45 -39.22
CA THR A 335 -1.50 -20.64 -40.45
C THR A 335 -0.52 -19.50 -40.75
N ASP A 336 -0.72 -18.32 -40.14
CA ASP A 336 0.14 -17.16 -40.38
C ASP A 336 1.43 -17.26 -39.55
N THR A 337 1.33 -17.87 -38.37
CA THR A 337 2.41 -17.96 -37.39
C THR A 337 3.03 -19.35 -37.31
N GLY A 338 2.23 -20.37 -37.63
CA GLY A 338 2.57 -21.79 -37.54
C GLY A 338 2.50 -22.37 -36.12
N VAL A 339 1.87 -21.66 -35.18
CA VAL A 339 1.56 -22.19 -33.85
C VAL A 339 0.34 -23.10 -33.92
N SER A 340 0.47 -24.30 -33.38
CA SER A 340 -0.63 -25.28 -33.29
C SER A 340 -0.92 -25.66 -31.85
N PHE A 341 -2.19 -25.91 -31.58
CA PHE A 341 -2.74 -26.27 -30.27
C PHE A 341 -3.58 -27.52 -30.40
N ILE A 342 -3.45 -28.44 -29.43
CA ILE A 342 -4.36 -29.57 -29.24
C ILE A 342 -4.80 -29.54 -27.78
N THR A 343 -6.10 -29.38 -27.54
CA THR A 343 -6.64 -29.51 -26.18
C THR A 343 -6.65 -31.00 -25.82
N ASP A 344 -5.74 -31.44 -24.98
CA ASP A 344 -5.57 -32.86 -24.63
C ASP A 344 -6.68 -33.35 -23.71
N TYR A 345 -7.00 -32.55 -22.68
CA TYR A 345 -8.06 -32.82 -21.72
C TYR A 345 -8.57 -31.53 -21.07
N VAL A 346 -9.81 -31.58 -20.57
CA VAL A 346 -10.40 -30.62 -19.64
C VAL A 346 -11.15 -31.44 -18.58
N ASP A 347 -10.85 -31.20 -17.30
CA ASP A 347 -11.40 -32.00 -16.20
C ASP A 347 -11.70 -31.17 -14.94
N ALA A 348 -11.91 -31.86 -13.81
CA ALA A 348 -12.23 -31.21 -12.55
C ALA A 348 -11.05 -30.50 -11.87
N PHE A 349 -9.86 -30.46 -12.49
CA PHE A 349 -8.66 -29.80 -11.96
C PHE A 349 -8.07 -28.77 -12.92
N GLY A 350 -8.40 -28.83 -14.21
CA GLY A 350 -8.00 -27.83 -15.18
C GLY A 350 -7.97 -28.40 -16.60
N ALA A 351 -7.02 -27.93 -17.40
CA ALA A 351 -6.85 -28.33 -18.79
C ALA A 351 -5.39 -28.63 -19.15
N GLY A 352 -5.21 -29.61 -20.04
CA GLY A 352 -3.95 -29.92 -20.69
C GLY A 352 -3.98 -29.50 -22.16
N VAL A 353 -2.89 -28.93 -22.65
CA VAL A 353 -2.74 -28.53 -24.04
C VAL A 353 -1.35 -28.88 -24.56
N THR A 354 -1.32 -29.48 -25.75
CA THR A 354 -0.07 -29.67 -26.49
C THR A 354 0.08 -28.54 -27.49
N ILE A 355 1.23 -27.86 -27.41
CA ILE A 355 1.56 -26.67 -28.20
C ILE A 355 2.75 -27.02 -29.09
N THR A 356 2.66 -26.71 -30.38
CA THR A 356 3.75 -26.90 -31.34
C THR A 356 4.04 -25.60 -32.06
N PHE A 357 5.32 -25.23 -32.10
CA PHE A 357 5.84 -24.10 -32.87
C PHE A 357 6.51 -24.60 -34.15
N ASP A 358 5.83 -24.43 -35.28
CA ASP A 358 6.42 -24.63 -36.60
C ASP A 358 6.56 -23.25 -37.29
N GLY A 359 7.66 -22.97 -37.99
CA GLY A 359 7.79 -21.73 -38.78
C GLY A 359 8.15 -20.47 -37.99
N ALA A 360 7.51 -19.33 -38.30
CA ALA A 360 7.94 -17.98 -37.88
C ALA A 360 7.68 -17.65 -36.39
N ALA A 361 6.87 -18.45 -35.71
CA ALA A 361 6.60 -18.32 -34.27
C ALA A 361 7.61 -19.04 -33.37
N ALA A 362 8.48 -19.90 -33.93
CA ALA A 362 9.57 -20.48 -33.15
C ALA A 362 10.42 -19.34 -32.57
N ALA A 363 10.52 -19.29 -31.24
CA ALA A 363 11.25 -18.24 -30.56
C ALA A 363 12.68 -18.18 -31.14
N PRO A 364 13.19 -17.00 -31.54
CA PRO A 364 14.62 -16.85 -31.76
C PRO A 364 15.33 -17.29 -30.48
N ALA A 365 16.46 -17.99 -30.62
CA ALA A 365 17.22 -18.48 -29.47
C ALA A 365 17.34 -17.38 -28.41
N PRO A 366 17.10 -17.69 -27.12
CA PRO A 366 16.97 -16.67 -26.09
C PRO A 366 18.24 -15.80 -26.08
N VAL A 367 18.05 -14.50 -26.27
CA VAL A 367 19.16 -13.55 -26.36
C VAL A 367 19.48 -13.10 -24.95
N CYS A 368 20.74 -13.26 -24.54
CA CYS A 368 21.21 -12.69 -23.28
C CYS A 368 20.98 -11.18 -23.26
N THR A 369 20.21 -10.71 -22.28
CA THR A 369 20.01 -9.30 -21.95
C THR A 369 20.72 -9.01 -20.63
N PRO A 370 21.96 -8.48 -20.68
CA PRO A 370 22.75 -8.21 -19.48
C PRO A 370 22.11 -7.08 -18.67
N SER A 371 22.14 -7.21 -17.34
CA SER A 371 21.64 -6.17 -16.43
C SER A 371 22.54 -6.05 -15.21
N ALA A 372 22.64 -4.84 -14.67
CA ALA A 372 23.40 -4.58 -13.44
C ALA A 372 22.89 -5.46 -12.29
N PRO A 373 23.77 -5.95 -11.40
CA PRO A 373 23.40 -6.86 -10.33
C PRO A 373 22.48 -6.17 -9.31
N GLY A 374 21.75 -6.94 -8.51
CA GLY A 374 20.97 -6.45 -7.37
C GLY A 374 21.69 -6.69 -6.05
N ILE A 375 21.50 -5.79 -5.09
CA ILE A 375 21.97 -5.96 -3.71
C ILE A 375 20.94 -5.45 -2.71
N ALA A 376 20.62 -6.24 -1.69
CA ALA A 376 19.66 -5.88 -0.65
C ALA A 376 20.01 -6.49 0.70
N VAL A 377 19.91 -5.71 1.78
CA VAL A 377 20.12 -6.21 3.15
C VAL A 377 18.86 -6.92 3.63
N ILE A 378 18.99 -8.16 4.10
CA ILE A 378 17.89 -9.02 4.54
C ILE A 378 17.61 -8.82 6.04
N SER A 379 18.66 -8.70 6.85
CA SER A 379 18.56 -8.50 8.31
C SER A 379 18.50 -7.00 8.64
N GLY A 380 17.57 -6.59 9.51
CA GLY A 380 17.32 -5.19 9.87
C GLY A 380 18.49 -4.45 10.57
N SER A 381 18.20 -3.29 11.15
CA SER A 381 19.19 -2.50 11.89
C SER A 381 19.75 -3.25 13.09
N VAL A 382 21.04 -3.03 13.41
CA VAL A 382 21.70 -3.59 14.58
C VAL A 382 22.09 -2.47 15.54
N THR A 383 21.83 -2.68 16.83
CA THR A 383 22.28 -1.81 17.91
C THR A 383 23.37 -2.53 18.71
N ALA A 384 24.51 -1.87 18.93
CA ALA A 384 25.64 -2.44 19.67
C ALA A 384 26.50 -1.35 20.34
N ALA A 385 27.40 -1.75 21.26
CA ALA A 385 28.32 -0.81 21.88
C ALA A 385 29.47 -0.42 20.93
N ALA A 386 30.12 0.72 21.19
CA ALA A 386 31.28 1.14 20.42
C ALA A 386 32.41 0.10 20.50
N GLY A 387 32.87 -0.39 19.35
CA GLY A 387 33.89 -1.45 19.25
C GLY A 387 33.32 -2.83 18.89
N ASP A 388 32.01 -3.02 18.95
CA ASP A 388 31.38 -4.32 18.70
C ASP A 388 31.23 -4.63 17.20
N THR A 389 31.17 -5.94 16.90
CA THR A 389 30.94 -6.45 15.54
C THR A 389 29.50 -6.91 15.34
N ALA A 390 28.85 -6.41 14.29
CA ALA A 390 27.52 -6.80 13.82
C ALA A 390 27.60 -7.62 12.54
N ASN A 391 26.70 -8.59 12.35
CA ASN A 391 26.62 -9.41 11.14
C ASN A 391 25.30 -9.16 10.40
N TYR A 392 25.38 -8.99 9.08
CA TYR A 392 24.26 -8.76 8.18
C TYR A 392 24.18 -9.89 7.16
N GLN A 393 22.96 -10.33 6.84
CA GLN A 393 22.71 -11.16 5.66
C GLN A 393 22.31 -10.26 4.50
N VAL A 394 22.94 -10.44 3.34
CA VAL A 394 22.74 -9.61 2.15
C VAL A 394 22.40 -10.51 0.97
N ALA A 395 21.27 -10.23 0.33
CA ALA A 395 20.88 -10.82 -0.94
C ALA A 395 21.65 -10.15 -2.09
N VAL A 396 22.23 -10.97 -2.96
CA VAL A 396 22.94 -10.54 -4.18
C VAL A 396 22.29 -11.26 -5.35
N THR A 397 21.76 -10.49 -6.29
CA THR A 397 20.94 -10.99 -7.41
C THR A 397 21.65 -10.75 -8.73
N ASN A 398 21.64 -11.74 -9.62
CA ASN A 398 21.97 -11.52 -11.03
C ASN A 398 20.68 -11.18 -11.77
N ASN A 399 20.51 -9.91 -12.13
CA ASN A 399 19.30 -9.44 -12.82
C ASN A 399 19.34 -9.68 -14.34
N SER A 400 20.42 -10.27 -14.87
CA SER A 400 20.49 -10.63 -16.29
C SER A 400 19.51 -11.76 -16.59
N SER A 401 19.00 -11.81 -17.83
CA SER A 401 18.04 -12.86 -18.23
C SER A 401 18.67 -14.25 -18.15
N ASP A 402 17.85 -15.29 -17.96
CA ASP A 402 18.27 -16.69 -17.83
C ASP A 402 19.09 -17.22 -19.03
N ALA A 403 19.03 -16.49 -20.16
CA ALA A 403 19.82 -16.73 -21.35
C ALA A 403 21.30 -16.31 -21.22
N CYS A 404 21.63 -15.52 -20.21
CA CYS A 404 22.97 -15.05 -19.92
C CYS A 404 23.78 -16.08 -19.11
N ALA A 405 25.10 -15.99 -19.20
CA ALA A 405 25.99 -16.75 -18.35
C ALA A 405 25.94 -16.25 -16.89
N ASP A 406 26.38 -17.10 -15.97
CA ASP A 406 26.59 -16.71 -14.58
C ASP A 406 27.51 -15.48 -14.47
N SER A 407 27.10 -14.50 -13.67
CA SER A 407 27.87 -13.29 -13.44
C SER A 407 28.64 -13.39 -12.15
N THR A 408 29.90 -12.94 -12.16
CA THR A 408 30.70 -12.77 -10.95
C THR A 408 30.53 -11.33 -10.45
N ILE A 409 29.96 -11.19 -9.25
CA ILE A 409 29.58 -9.92 -8.65
C ILE A 409 30.54 -9.63 -7.50
N SER A 410 31.25 -8.52 -7.57
CA SER A 410 32.15 -8.02 -6.53
C SER A 410 31.37 -7.18 -5.52
N LEU A 411 31.66 -7.36 -4.22
CA LEU A 411 30.94 -6.72 -3.14
C LEU A 411 31.85 -5.78 -2.34
N GLN A 412 31.34 -4.58 -2.06
CA GLN A 412 32.07 -3.56 -1.31
C GLN A 412 31.16 -2.95 -0.24
N ALA A 413 31.76 -2.49 0.85
CA ALA A 413 31.07 -1.79 1.92
C ALA A 413 31.86 -0.53 2.29
N ALA A 414 31.18 0.62 2.29
CA ALA A 414 31.72 1.92 2.66
C ALA A 414 31.37 2.20 4.12
N VAL A 415 32.36 2.01 5.01
CA VAL A 415 32.23 2.26 6.45
C VAL A 415 32.92 3.58 6.87
N PRO A 416 32.50 4.20 7.98
CA PRO A 416 33.17 5.38 8.54
C PRO A 416 34.65 5.14 8.84
N ALA A 417 35.44 6.22 8.94
CA ALA A 417 36.85 6.13 9.26
C ALA A 417 37.08 5.41 10.61
N GLY A 418 38.00 4.44 10.62
CA GLY A 418 38.33 3.63 11.80
C GLY A 418 37.42 2.42 12.03
N TRP A 419 36.35 2.26 11.26
CA TRP A 419 35.50 1.08 11.26
C TRP A 419 36.07 0.03 10.29
N ASN A 420 35.65 -1.23 10.47
CA ASN A 420 36.05 -2.34 9.59
C ASN A 420 34.82 -3.05 9.04
N ALA A 421 34.84 -3.37 7.74
CA ALA A 421 33.85 -4.24 7.10
C ALA A 421 34.55 -5.44 6.46
N ALA A 422 33.97 -6.63 6.64
CA ALA A 422 34.47 -7.87 6.09
C ALA A 422 33.32 -8.70 5.51
N TRP A 423 33.41 -9.02 4.22
CA TRP A 423 32.51 -9.97 3.57
C TRP A 423 33.02 -11.40 3.78
N ALA A 424 32.12 -12.34 4.04
CA ALA A 424 32.46 -13.76 4.05
C ALA A 424 33.03 -14.20 2.69
N ASN A 425 32.44 -13.68 1.60
CA ASN A 425 32.99 -13.73 0.25
C ASN A 425 32.83 -12.34 -0.37
N ASN A 426 33.93 -11.67 -0.71
CA ASN A 426 33.90 -10.33 -1.34
C ASN A 426 33.62 -10.39 -2.86
N SER A 427 33.42 -11.58 -3.40
CA SER A 427 33.00 -11.84 -4.77
C SER A 427 32.18 -13.12 -4.80
N VAL A 428 31.07 -13.13 -5.54
CA VAL A 428 30.18 -14.29 -5.66
C VAL A 428 29.74 -14.49 -7.11
N THR A 429 29.82 -15.72 -7.61
CA THR A 429 29.27 -16.09 -8.92
C THR A 429 27.81 -16.50 -8.74
N VAL A 430 26.89 -15.81 -9.43
CA VAL A 430 25.44 -15.99 -9.32
C VAL A 430 24.88 -16.31 -10.71
N ALA A 431 24.13 -17.42 -10.80
CA ALA A 431 23.48 -17.81 -12.05
C ALA A 431 22.47 -16.73 -12.47
N ALA A 432 22.33 -16.50 -13.77
CA ALA A 432 21.39 -15.51 -14.30
C ALA A 432 19.96 -15.75 -13.77
N GLY A 433 19.24 -14.67 -13.50
CA GLY A 433 17.90 -14.70 -12.88
C GLY A 433 17.85 -15.14 -11.40
N THR A 434 18.97 -15.55 -10.78
CA THR A 434 18.97 -16.09 -9.41
C THR A 434 19.53 -15.13 -8.36
N THR A 435 19.29 -15.45 -7.09
CA THR A 435 19.79 -14.71 -5.92
C THR A 435 20.59 -15.63 -5.00
N LYS A 436 21.73 -15.14 -4.49
CA LYS A 436 22.50 -15.77 -3.41
C LYS A 436 22.56 -14.88 -2.18
N THR A 437 22.64 -15.49 -1.00
CA THR A 437 22.83 -14.77 0.26
C THR A 437 24.29 -14.81 0.69
N VAL A 438 24.84 -13.66 1.10
CA VAL A 438 26.21 -13.50 1.58
C VAL A 438 26.19 -12.77 2.92
N THR A 439 27.09 -13.14 3.83
CA THR A 439 27.23 -12.47 5.14
C THR A 439 28.26 -11.34 5.09
N LEU A 440 27.91 -10.20 5.67
CA LEU A 440 28.76 -9.02 5.88
C LEU A 440 28.92 -8.78 7.39
N SER A 441 30.16 -8.68 7.87
CA SER A 441 30.49 -8.30 9.25
C SER A 441 30.99 -6.86 9.30
N ILE A 442 30.43 -6.03 10.18
CA ILE A 442 30.83 -4.63 10.39
C ILE A 442 31.22 -4.45 11.86
N ALA A 443 32.45 -4.02 12.11
CA ALA A 443 32.95 -3.66 13.43
C ALA A 443 33.08 -2.14 13.56
N SER A 444 32.38 -1.57 14.56
CA SER A 444 32.50 -0.15 14.86
C SER A 444 33.84 0.18 15.51
N ALA A 445 34.30 1.43 15.38
CA ALA A 445 35.48 1.87 16.13
C ALA A 445 35.16 1.89 17.64
N SER A 446 36.11 1.53 18.50
CA SER A 446 35.95 1.65 19.96
C SER A 446 35.75 3.10 20.43
N SER A 447 36.13 4.07 19.60
CA SER A 447 35.90 5.50 19.81
C SER A 447 34.66 6.04 19.07
N ALA A 448 33.79 5.19 18.54
CA ALA A 448 32.60 5.63 17.82
C ALA A 448 31.66 6.40 18.77
N ASN A 449 31.13 7.52 18.30
CA ASN A 449 30.13 8.27 19.05
C ASN A 449 28.79 7.52 19.01
N ALA A 450 27.97 7.66 20.05
CA ALA A 450 26.61 7.15 20.03
C ALA A 450 25.79 7.80 18.90
N GLY A 451 24.94 7.01 18.27
CA GLY A 451 24.08 7.46 17.16
C GLY A 451 23.95 6.44 16.03
N ASP A 452 23.18 6.81 15.00
CA ASP A 452 22.90 5.97 13.84
C ASP A 452 23.88 6.21 12.70
N TYR A 453 24.38 5.13 12.12
CA TYR A 453 25.32 5.12 11.01
C TYR A 453 24.74 4.35 9.83
N VAL A 454 24.84 4.95 8.64
CA VAL A 454 24.44 4.34 7.37
C VAL A 454 25.69 3.83 6.66
N ILE A 455 25.71 2.54 6.36
CA ILE A 455 26.83 1.86 5.70
C ILE A 455 26.42 1.57 4.26
N GLY A 456 27.07 2.22 3.30
CA GLY A 456 26.80 2.02 1.88
C GLY A 456 27.34 0.68 1.40
N LEU A 457 26.51 -0.10 0.71
CA LEU A 457 26.89 -1.37 0.09
C LEU A 457 26.86 -1.22 -1.42
N ILE A 458 27.82 -1.83 -2.11
CA ILE A 458 27.93 -1.78 -3.57
C ILE A 458 28.11 -3.21 -4.09
N ALA A 459 27.30 -3.57 -5.08
CA ALA A 459 27.50 -4.74 -5.94
C ALA A 459 27.95 -4.26 -7.32
N ASP A 460 29.06 -4.80 -7.81
CA ASP A 460 29.70 -4.40 -9.07
C ASP A 460 29.95 -5.63 -9.95
N SER A 461 29.57 -5.53 -11.22
CA SER A 461 29.86 -6.54 -12.24
C SER A 461 30.24 -5.88 -13.57
N ALA A 462 30.52 -6.68 -14.59
CA ALA A 462 30.80 -6.16 -15.93
C ALA A 462 29.59 -5.41 -16.54
N GLU A 463 28.38 -5.70 -16.06
CA GLU A 463 27.11 -5.17 -16.53
C GLU A 463 26.71 -3.86 -15.83
N GLY A 464 27.35 -3.50 -14.71
CA GLY A 464 27.12 -2.26 -13.98
C GLY A 464 27.15 -2.41 -12.48
N GLN A 465 26.66 -1.37 -11.80
CA GLN A 465 26.68 -1.26 -10.33
C GLN A 465 25.27 -1.05 -9.75
N SER A 466 25.06 -1.59 -8.55
CA SER A 466 23.92 -1.24 -7.71
C SER A 466 24.33 -1.02 -6.27
N ASN A 467 23.51 -0.25 -5.56
CA ASN A 467 23.81 0.20 -4.21
C ASN A 467 22.69 -0.20 -3.25
N SER A 468 23.06 -0.49 -2.00
CA SER A 468 22.14 -0.68 -0.88
C SER A 468 22.73 -0.05 0.39
N ALA A 469 22.02 -0.14 1.51
CA ALA A 469 22.49 0.40 2.77
C ALA A 469 22.19 -0.56 3.93
N ALA A 470 23.15 -0.71 4.84
CA ALA A 470 22.97 -1.32 6.14
C ALA A 470 22.95 -0.23 7.23
N TYR A 471 22.17 -0.44 8.28
CA TYR A 471 22.03 0.50 9.40
C TYR A 471 22.67 -0.08 10.66
N TYR A 472 23.51 0.72 11.33
CA TYR A 472 24.20 0.37 12.57
C TYR A 472 24.00 1.49 13.60
N THR A 473 23.52 1.17 14.78
CA THR A 473 23.33 2.10 15.90
C THR A 473 24.36 1.83 16.99
N VAL A 474 25.14 2.85 17.37
CA VAL A 474 26.07 2.80 18.50
C VAL A 474 25.36 3.31 19.76
N GLU A 475 25.34 2.51 20.82
CA GLU A 475 24.71 2.87 22.10
C GLU A 475 25.47 3.97 22.87
N ALA A 476 24.73 4.80 23.61
CA ALA A 476 25.30 5.76 24.55
C ALA A 476 25.72 5.06 25.85
N THR A 477 26.93 5.35 26.33
CA THR A 477 27.39 4.90 27.65
C THR A 477 26.71 5.75 28.74
N ALA A 478 26.07 5.12 29.73
CA ALA A 478 25.44 5.84 30.84
C ALA A 478 26.50 6.59 31.69
N ALA A 479 26.19 7.82 32.12
CA ALA A 479 27.06 8.62 32.98
C ALA A 479 27.12 8.06 34.41
N ALA A 480 28.23 8.29 35.12
CA ALA A 480 28.37 7.90 36.53
C ALA A 480 27.60 8.88 37.45
N ASN A 481 26.90 8.35 38.45
CA ASN A 481 26.16 9.13 39.46
C ASN A 481 27.09 10.10 40.24
N SER A 482 26.65 11.32 40.54
CA SER A 482 27.35 12.27 41.41
C SER A 482 27.03 12.01 42.89
N ALA A 483 27.45 12.90 43.81
CA ALA A 483 27.02 12.86 45.21
C ALA A 483 26.17 14.11 45.49
N PRO A 484 25.20 14.05 46.42
CA PRO A 484 24.33 15.19 46.70
C PRO A 484 25.09 16.35 47.34
N VAL A 485 24.55 17.56 47.22
CA VAL A 485 25.08 18.79 47.83
C VAL A 485 24.18 19.22 48.98
N ALA A 486 24.69 19.13 50.21
CA ALA A 486 24.02 19.59 51.43
C ALA A 486 24.47 21.01 51.80
N VAL A 487 23.53 21.92 52.06
CA VAL A 487 23.77 23.35 52.32
C VAL A 487 23.29 23.71 53.73
N ASN A 488 24.13 24.38 54.52
CA ASN A 488 23.81 24.72 55.91
C ASN A 488 22.53 25.58 56.05
N ASP A 489 21.75 25.30 57.10
CA ASP A 489 20.52 26.01 57.46
C ASP A 489 20.69 26.95 58.65
N ALA A 490 19.77 27.91 58.76
CA ALA A 490 19.63 28.75 59.94
C ALA A 490 18.15 28.99 60.29
N VAL A 491 17.80 28.84 61.57
CA VAL A 491 16.43 29.04 62.09
C VAL A 491 16.46 29.94 63.31
N THR A 492 15.56 30.92 63.34
CA THR A 492 15.32 31.76 64.52
C THR A 492 13.99 31.39 65.16
N ILE A 493 13.99 31.10 66.47
CA ILE A 493 12.79 30.81 67.25
C ILE A 493 12.49 31.96 68.21
N THR A 494 11.22 32.20 68.51
CA THR A 494 10.78 33.30 69.39
C THR A 494 10.39 32.82 70.79
N SER A 495 10.25 31.50 70.97
CA SER A 495 9.97 30.87 72.25
C SER A 495 10.58 29.48 72.29
N LYS A 496 10.68 28.87 73.48
CA LYS A 496 11.24 27.52 73.68
C LYS A 496 10.22 26.41 73.33
N GLN A 497 9.55 26.55 72.20
CA GLN A 497 8.67 25.51 71.64
C GLN A 497 9.42 24.69 70.59
N ALA A 498 8.94 23.48 70.32
CA ALA A 498 9.49 22.64 69.26
C ALA A 498 9.32 23.33 67.90
N VAL A 499 10.32 23.20 67.03
CA VAL A 499 10.31 23.75 65.67
C VAL A 499 10.61 22.64 64.67
N THR A 500 9.82 22.59 63.60
CA THR A 500 10.04 21.70 62.46
C THR A 500 10.78 22.46 61.37
N ILE A 501 11.85 21.87 60.84
CA ILE A 501 12.81 22.51 59.93
C ILE A 501 12.88 21.66 58.66
N ALA A 502 12.59 22.29 57.51
CA ALA A 502 12.69 21.66 56.20
C ALA A 502 14.14 21.77 55.69
N VAL A 503 15.02 20.93 56.22
CA VAL A 503 16.47 20.96 55.96
C VAL A 503 16.85 20.64 54.50
N LEU A 504 15.97 19.96 53.75
CA LEU A 504 16.21 19.67 52.33
C LEU A 504 15.87 20.84 51.38
N ALA A 505 15.34 21.96 51.90
CA ALA A 505 14.79 23.02 51.05
C ALA A 505 15.84 23.74 50.18
N ASN A 506 17.11 23.68 50.56
CA ASN A 506 18.25 24.29 49.89
C ASN A 506 19.28 23.26 49.39
N ASP A 507 19.00 21.97 49.56
CA ASP A 507 19.84 20.86 49.14
C ASP A 507 19.49 20.42 47.71
N TYR A 508 20.46 19.91 46.96
CA TYR A 508 20.23 19.45 45.59
C TYR A 508 21.20 18.36 45.16
N ASP A 509 20.80 17.61 44.14
CA ASP A 509 21.67 16.67 43.42
C ASP A 509 21.85 17.14 41.96
N ALA A 510 23.01 16.85 41.36
CA ALA A 510 23.35 17.32 40.01
C ALA A 510 22.54 16.62 38.90
N GLU A 511 22.18 15.36 39.12
CA GLU A 511 21.34 14.57 38.21
C GLU A 511 19.84 14.72 38.52
N GLY A 512 19.52 15.37 39.65
CA GLY A 512 18.16 15.61 40.10
C GLY A 512 17.56 14.44 40.88
N ASP A 513 18.40 13.55 41.38
CA ASP A 513 17.98 12.41 42.18
C ASP A 513 17.33 12.84 43.50
N ALA A 514 16.39 12.02 44.00
CA ALA A 514 15.59 12.35 45.17
C ALA A 514 16.42 12.27 46.46
N LEU A 515 16.41 13.34 47.25
CA LEU A 515 17.17 13.44 48.48
C LEU A 515 16.37 13.01 49.71
N THR A 516 17.04 12.31 50.63
CA THR A 516 16.45 11.90 51.92
C THR A 516 17.41 12.15 53.08
N VAL A 517 16.88 12.60 54.22
CA VAL A 517 17.66 12.76 55.46
C VAL A 517 17.72 11.43 56.20
N ILE A 518 18.92 10.93 56.46
CA ILE A 518 19.14 9.61 57.06
C ILE A 518 19.70 9.67 58.48
N GLU A 519 20.31 10.79 58.87
CA GLU A 519 20.90 10.94 60.22
C GLU A 519 20.83 12.40 60.69
N VAL A 520 20.64 12.59 62.01
CA VAL A 520 20.78 13.89 62.70
C VAL A 520 21.57 13.71 63.99
N SER A 521 22.47 14.64 64.31
CA SER A 521 23.32 14.53 65.51
C SER A 521 23.86 15.89 65.97
N GLY A 522 24.36 15.97 67.21
CA GLY A 522 25.17 17.11 67.66
C GLY A 522 24.44 18.26 68.38
N ALA A 523 23.12 18.23 68.57
CA ALA A 523 22.40 19.22 69.38
C ALA A 523 22.85 19.19 70.85
N ALA A 524 23.45 20.27 71.35
CA ALA A 524 24.04 20.30 72.69
C ALA A 524 23.09 20.87 73.76
N LYS A 525 22.12 21.70 73.36
CA LYS A 525 21.20 22.42 74.26
C LYS A 525 19.72 22.07 74.01
N GLY A 526 19.45 21.14 73.10
CA GLY A 526 18.13 20.58 72.79
C GLY A 526 18.23 19.13 72.30
N SER A 527 17.14 18.62 71.75
CA SER A 527 17.10 17.29 71.10
C SER A 527 16.59 17.42 69.67
N VAL A 528 17.10 16.55 68.79
CA VAL A 528 16.75 16.52 67.37
C VAL A 528 16.23 15.14 66.96
N SER A 529 15.26 15.11 66.07
CA SER A 529 14.73 13.88 65.47
C SER A 529 14.28 14.12 64.03
N ILE A 530 14.52 13.14 63.16
CA ILE A 530 14.01 13.13 61.77
C ILE A 530 12.53 12.74 61.81
N ASN A 531 11.71 13.46 61.06
CA ASN A 531 10.30 13.17 60.86
C ASN A 531 10.11 12.30 59.60
N ASN A 532 8.97 11.60 59.51
CA ASN A 532 8.69 10.71 58.39
C ASN A 532 8.59 11.42 57.03
N ASP A 533 8.37 12.73 57.01
CA ASP A 533 8.30 13.57 55.81
C ASP A 533 9.66 14.16 55.38
N GLY A 534 10.76 13.74 56.03
CA GLY A 534 12.11 14.22 55.74
C GLY A 534 12.48 15.55 56.39
N THR A 535 11.55 16.20 57.11
CA THR A 535 11.87 17.38 57.94
C THR A 535 12.53 16.97 59.27
N VAL A 536 13.19 17.90 59.95
CA VAL A 536 13.83 17.65 61.24
C VAL A 536 13.14 18.48 62.33
N THR A 537 12.76 17.86 63.44
CA THR A 537 12.22 18.55 64.62
C THR A 537 13.34 18.83 65.62
N TYR A 538 13.50 20.10 66.01
CA TYR A 538 14.34 20.52 67.13
C TYR A 538 13.48 20.92 68.33
N VAL A 539 13.78 20.36 69.50
CA VAL A 539 13.12 20.71 70.77
C VAL A 539 14.15 21.39 71.69
N PRO A 540 14.00 22.71 71.95
CA PRO A 540 14.90 23.42 72.85
C PRO A 540 14.86 22.84 74.26
N GLY A 541 16.02 22.50 74.82
CA GLY A 541 16.12 22.04 76.20
C GLY A 541 16.04 23.19 77.20
N LYS A 542 15.88 22.86 78.49
CA LYS A 542 15.84 23.88 79.57
C LYS A 542 17.08 24.80 79.57
N ARG A 543 18.24 24.28 79.12
CA ARG A 543 19.54 24.98 79.08
C ARG A 543 19.73 25.89 77.86
N PHE A 544 18.84 25.84 76.86
CA PHE A 544 18.89 26.73 75.71
C PHE A 544 18.65 28.19 76.15
N LYS A 545 19.44 29.15 75.65
CA LYS A 545 19.31 30.57 76.01
C LYS A 545 19.48 31.47 74.79
N ASP A 546 20.51 31.24 73.98
CA ASP A 546 20.84 32.10 72.84
C ASP A 546 20.95 31.29 71.54
N VAL A 547 21.90 30.35 71.46
CA VAL A 547 22.16 29.54 70.25
C VAL A 547 22.40 28.06 70.53
N ASP A 548 22.10 27.20 69.56
CA ASP A 548 22.43 25.78 69.49
C ASP A 548 22.65 25.38 68.03
N SER A 549 23.25 24.22 67.78
CA SER A 549 23.46 23.72 66.42
C SER A 549 23.45 22.19 66.37
N PHE A 550 23.08 21.63 65.23
CA PHE A 550 23.17 20.19 64.97
C PHE A 550 23.53 19.94 63.49
N SER A 551 24.00 18.74 63.17
CA SER A 551 24.26 18.29 61.79
C SER A 551 23.20 17.31 61.31
N TYR A 552 23.00 17.25 60.00
CA TYR A 552 22.18 16.25 59.33
C TYR A 552 22.89 15.68 58.09
N THR A 553 22.61 14.41 57.78
CA THR A 553 23.18 13.68 56.63
C THR A 553 22.08 13.37 55.63
N ILE A 554 22.33 13.64 54.34
CA ILE A 554 21.43 13.37 53.21
C ILE A 554 22.02 12.30 52.27
N THR A 555 21.16 11.59 51.53
CA THR A 555 21.53 10.61 50.50
C THR A 555 20.62 10.71 49.27
N ASP A 556 21.19 10.40 48.10
CA ASP A 556 20.51 10.16 46.80
C ASP A 556 20.13 8.67 46.58
N GLY A 557 20.51 7.78 47.51
CA GLY A 557 20.36 6.33 47.39
C GLY A 557 21.64 5.56 47.07
N ASP A 558 22.72 6.25 46.70
CA ASP A 558 24.05 5.68 46.38
C ASP A 558 25.18 6.37 47.19
N LYS A 559 25.19 7.70 47.26
CA LYS A 559 26.18 8.54 47.98
C LYS A 559 25.52 9.44 49.02
N VAL A 560 26.34 10.12 49.83
CA VAL A 560 25.89 10.91 51.00
C VAL A 560 26.61 12.26 51.13
N ALA A 561 25.95 13.23 51.77
CA ALA A 561 26.52 14.54 52.15
C ALA A 561 26.01 15.03 53.52
N ILE A 562 26.72 15.98 54.14
CA ILE A 562 26.44 16.45 55.52
C ILE A 562 26.40 17.98 55.56
N ALA A 563 25.41 18.53 56.25
CA ALA A 563 25.30 19.96 56.55
C ALA A 563 24.90 20.21 58.01
N THR A 564 24.87 21.47 58.42
CA THR A 564 24.57 21.91 59.79
C THR A 564 23.40 22.89 59.82
N VAL A 565 22.63 22.83 60.90
CA VAL A 565 21.53 23.74 61.21
C VAL A 565 21.91 24.57 62.43
N SER A 566 21.86 25.89 62.30
CA SER A 566 22.05 26.84 63.41
C SER A 566 20.72 27.35 63.95
N ILE A 567 20.50 27.24 65.27
CA ILE A 567 19.27 27.69 65.94
C ILE A 567 19.56 28.91 66.83
N THR A 568 18.78 29.98 66.71
CA THR A 568 18.91 31.21 67.52
C THR A 568 17.59 31.60 68.21
N LEU A 569 17.62 32.05 69.48
CA LEU A 569 16.46 32.61 70.19
C LEU A 569 16.35 34.13 69.97
N GLN A 570 15.19 34.61 69.53
CA GLN A 570 14.91 36.05 69.45
C GLN A 570 14.63 36.64 70.84
N ALA A 571 15.24 37.81 71.15
CA ALA A 571 15.02 38.50 72.42
C ALA A 571 13.62 39.14 72.49
N ASP A 572 12.90 38.93 73.60
CA ASP A 572 11.57 39.51 73.85
C ASP A 572 11.69 40.95 74.35
N THR A 573 11.32 41.92 73.51
CA THR A 573 11.26 43.35 73.87
C THR A 573 9.82 43.76 74.16
N THR A 574 9.35 43.58 75.40
CA THR A 574 8.10 44.22 75.86
C THR A 574 8.35 45.09 77.09
N THR A 575 8.22 46.41 76.93
CA THR A 575 8.05 47.36 78.03
C THR A 575 7.01 48.43 77.67
N SER A 576 6.19 48.70 78.69
CA SER A 576 5.05 49.60 78.86
C SER A 576 5.29 51.10 78.53
N GLY A 577 4.19 51.79 78.16
CA GLY A 577 4.00 53.26 78.27
C GLY A 577 4.26 54.06 76.98
N ASP A 578 3.60 55.16 76.66
CA ASP A 578 2.38 55.84 77.09
C ASP A 578 2.11 56.89 75.98
N THR A 579 0.84 57.20 75.71
CA THR A 579 0.41 58.10 74.63
C THR A 579 0.44 59.55 75.10
N THR A 580 1.17 60.44 74.42
CA THR A 580 0.84 61.88 74.44
C THR A 580 1.23 62.60 73.15
N THR A 581 0.38 63.57 72.84
CA THR A 581 0.04 64.17 71.56
C THR A 581 0.67 65.56 71.36
N THR A 582 0.50 66.09 70.13
CA THR A 582 0.62 67.51 69.68
C THR A 582 2.01 67.96 69.20
N THR A 583 2.21 68.69 68.09
CA THR A 583 1.40 69.74 67.42
C THR A 583 1.68 69.84 65.90
N ASN A 584 0.67 70.38 65.20
CA ASN A 584 0.58 70.76 63.79
C ASN A 584 1.54 71.89 63.34
N GLY A 585 1.84 71.95 62.03
CA GLY A 585 1.70 73.21 61.26
C GLY A 585 2.70 73.57 60.14
N GLY A 586 2.41 73.14 58.88
CA GLY A 586 2.04 74.08 57.79
C GLY A 586 3.08 74.65 56.80
N LYS A 587 2.94 74.30 55.50
CA LYS A 587 2.68 75.15 54.29
C LYS A 587 2.98 74.31 53.03
N GLY A 588 2.18 74.28 51.94
CA GLY A 588 0.92 74.87 51.47
C GLY A 588 0.47 74.04 50.23
N GLY A 589 -0.66 74.18 49.55
CA GLY A 589 -1.77 75.12 49.56
C GLY A 589 -2.36 75.16 48.13
N LYS A 590 -3.67 74.87 48.01
CA LYS A 590 -4.65 75.14 46.91
C LYS A 590 -5.07 74.02 45.92
N ASN A 591 -6.32 73.57 46.16
CA ASN A 591 -7.52 73.49 45.30
C ASN A 591 -7.40 72.85 43.89
N ARG A 592 -8.26 71.91 43.49
CA ARG A 592 -9.72 71.75 43.74
C ARG A 592 -10.11 70.33 44.11
#